data_AF-A0A1B0FN41-F1
#
_entry.id   AF-A0A1B0FN41-F1
#
_cell.length_a   1.000
_cell.length_b   1.000
_cell.length_c   1.000
_cell.angle_alpha   90.00
_cell.angle_beta   90.00
_cell.angle_gamma   90.00
#
_symmetry.space_group_name_H-M   'P 1'
#
loop_
_entity.id
_entity.type
_entity.pdbx_description
1 polymer ?
#
loop_
_entity_poly.entity_id
_entity_poly.type
_entity_poly.pdbx_seq_one_letter_code
_entity_poly.pdbx_strand_id
1 'polypeptide(L)'
;MSFGLGIAIADSFQTSQLTRDIESAAKFIGADAATVGVAGSGAVIGTVFGSLIIGYARNPSLKQQLFSYAILGFALSEAMGLVCLMMAFLLLFAF
;
A
#
# COMPACT_ATOMS: atom_id res chain seq x y z
N MET A 1 -36.52 -40.24 5.49
CA MET A 1 -35.70 -39.33 6.33
C MET A 1 -34.24 -39.22 5.90
N SER A 2 -33.70 -40.10 5.03
CA SER A 2 -32.28 -40.07 4.62
C SER A 2 -31.94 -39.09 3.47
N PHE A 3 -32.93 -38.61 2.70
CA PHE A 3 -32.70 -37.76 1.52
C PHE A 3 -32.37 -36.28 1.84
N GLY A 4 -32.72 -35.79 3.04
CA GLY A 4 -32.41 -34.41 3.47
C GLY A 4 -30.98 -34.21 3.95
N LEU A 5 -30.30 -35.30 4.37
CA LEU A 5 -28.92 -35.22 4.83
C LEU A 5 -27.97 -34.95 3.64
N GLY A 6 -28.22 -35.55 2.48
CA GLY A 6 -27.40 -35.42 1.26
C GLY A 6 -27.31 -34.00 0.68
N ILE A 7 -28.36 -33.20 0.79
CA ILE A 7 -28.38 -31.80 0.32
C ILE A 7 -27.67 -30.87 1.30
N ALA A 8 -27.79 -31.08 2.61
CA ALA A 8 -27.08 -30.28 3.61
C ALA A 8 -25.55 -30.44 3.51
N ILE A 9 -25.05 -31.63 3.12
CA ILE A 9 -23.62 -31.85 2.84
C ILE A 9 -23.18 -31.23 1.51
N ALA A 10 -24.05 -31.20 0.49
CA ALA A 10 -23.75 -30.55 -0.78
C ALA A 10 -23.72 -29.01 -0.66
N ASP A 11 -24.65 -28.42 0.09
CA ASP A 11 -24.68 -26.99 0.38
C ASP A 11 -23.53 -26.55 1.28
N SER A 12 -23.16 -27.35 2.30
CA SER A 12 -21.99 -27.06 3.14
C SER A 12 -20.68 -27.15 2.36
N PHE A 13 -20.60 -28.03 1.36
CA PHE A 13 -19.46 -28.09 0.45
C PHE A 13 -19.38 -26.88 -0.49
N GLN A 14 -20.50 -26.47 -1.10
CA GLN A 14 -20.57 -25.29 -1.97
C GLN A 14 -20.31 -23.99 -1.21
N THR A 15 -20.88 -23.83 -0.01
CA THR A 15 -20.63 -22.67 0.86
C THR A 15 -19.18 -22.62 1.33
N SER A 16 -18.51 -23.76 1.57
CA SER A 16 -17.07 -23.78 1.91
C SER A 16 -16.17 -23.29 0.77
N GLN A 17 -16.49 -23.61 -0.49
CA GLN A 17 -15.74 -23.13 -1.65
C GLN A 17 -16.02 -21.64 -1.90
N LEU A 18 -17.29 -21.22 -1.87
CA LEU A 18 -17.67 -19.82 -2.01
C LEU A 18 -17.06 -18.92 -0.92
N THR A 19 -16.96 -19.40 0.33
CA THR A 19 -16.35 -18.63 1.42
C THR A 19 -14.86 -18.37 1.15
N ARG A 20 -14.14 -19.35 0.59
CA ARG A 20 -12.73 -19.18 0.20
C ARG A 20 -12.55 -18.20 -0.95
N ASP A 21 -13.44 -18.22 -1.93
CA ASP A 21 -13.41 -17.28 -3.06
C ASP A 21 -13.68 -15.84 -2.58
N ILE A 22 -14.62 -15.65 -1.65
CA ILE A 22 -14.92 -14.35 -1.04
C ILE A 22 -13.74 -13.84 -0.21
N GLU A 23 -13.09 -14.71 0.56
CA GLU A 23 -11.91 -14.35 1.35
C GLU A 23 -10.73 -13.94 0.44
N SER A 24 -10.54 -14.63 -0.69
CA SER A 24 -9.54 -14.26 -1.69
C SER A 24 -9.87 -12.92 -2.36
N ALA A 25 -11.13 -12.70 -2.76
CA ALA A 25 -11.58 -11.43 -3.31
C ALA A 25 -11.41 -10.26 -2.33
N ALA A 26 -11.71 -10.47 -1.04
CA ALA A 26 -11.54 -9.47 -0.01
C ALA A 26 -10.06 -9.08 0.20
N LYS A 27 -9.12 -10.03 0.09
CA LYS A 27 -7.67 -9.75 0.15
C LYS A 27 -7.21 -8.87 -0.99
N PHE A 28 -7.65 -9.13 -2.23
CA PHE A 28 -7.29 -8.30 -3.37
C PHE A 28 -7.83 -6.87 -3.24
N ILE A 29 -9.07 -6.69 -2.76
CA ILE A 29 -9.65 -5.37 -2.53
C ILE A 29 -8.92 -4.64 -1.38
N GLY A 30 -8.61 -5.35 -0.29
CA GLY A 30 -7.88 -4.78 0.85
C GLY A 30 -6.44 -4.39 0.50
N ALA A 31 -5.77 -5.20 -0.33
CA ALA A 31 -4.43 -4.91 -0.82
C ALA A 31 -4.42 -3.66 -1.72
N ASP A 32 -5.38 -3.54 -2.65
CA ASP A 32 -5.48 -2.38 -3.55
C ASP A 32 -5.75 -1.08 -2.77
N ALA A 33 -6.70 -1.13 -1.83
CA ALA A 33 -7.01 -0.02 -0.94
C ALA A 33 -5.82 0.40 -0.07
N ALA A 34 -4.98 -0.54 0.35
CA ALA A 34 -3.74 -0.24 1.06
C ALA A 34 -2.77 0.53 0.15
N THR A 35 -2.58 0.12 -1.12
CA THR A 35 -1.64 0.76 -2.06
C THR A 35 -1.99 2.18 -2.51
N VAL A 36 -3.24 2.64 -2.36
CA VAL A 36 -3.62 4.03 -2.68
C VAL A 36 -2.75 5.05 -1.93
N GLY A 37 -2.24 4.69 -0.75
CA GLY A 37 -1.31 5.52 0.03
C GLY A 37 0.03 5.81 -0.68
N VAL A 38 0.48 4.95 -1.61
CA VAL A 38 1.72 5.13 -2.37
C VAL A 38 1.61 6.34 -3.32
N ALA A 39 0.42 6.64 -3.84
CA ALA A 39 0.21 7.84 -4.66
C ALA A 39 0.56 9.13 -3.88
N GLY A 40 0.36 9.11 -2.55
CA GLY A 40 0.74 10.19 -1.65
C GLY A 40 2.25 10.42 -1.58
N SER A 41 3.08 9.37 -1.58
CA SER A 41 4.54 9.54 -1.56
C SER A 41 5.06 10.16 -2.85
N GLY A 42 4.47 9.79 -4.00
CA GLY A 42 4.80 10.37 -5.31
C GLY A 42 4.55 11.89 -5.38
N ALA A 43 3.45 12.38 -4.79
CA ALA A 43 3.15 13.80 -4.71
C ALA A 43 4.18 14.59 -3.88
N VAL A 44 4.69 13.99 -2.80
CA VAL A 44 5.64 14.63 -1.88
C VAL A 44 7.04 14.77 -2.49
N ILE A 45 7.48 13.84 -3.34
CA ILE A 45 8.79 13.95 -4.01
C ILE A 45 8.86 15.24 -4.86
N GLY A 46 7.79 15.55 -5.60
CA GLY A 46 7.72 16.76 -6.41
C GLY A 46 7.79 18.05 -5.58
N THR A 47 7.18 18.07 -4.40
CA THR A 47 7.21 19.24 -3.50
C THR A 47 8.56 19.40 -2.80
N VAL A 48 9.24 18.30 -2.45
CA VAL A 48 10.59 18.29 -1.88
C VAL A 48 11.60 18.81 -2.91
N PHE A 49 11.60 18.27 -4.14
CA PHE A 49 12.50 18.74 -5.19
C PHE A 49 12.18 20.17 -5.65
N GLY A 50 10.90 20.55 -5.73
CA GLY A 50 10.51 21.93 -6.04
C GLY A 50 11.01 22.93 -4.99
N SER A 51 10.88 22.61 -3.71
CA SER A 51 11.37 23.44 -2.61
C SER A 51 12.90 23.49 -2.57
N LEU A 52 13.58 22.40 -2.93
CA LEU A 52 15.04 22.35 -3.04
C LEU A 52 15.55 23.30 -4.14
N ILE A 53 14.95 23.31 -5.33
CA ILE A 53 15.36 24.19 -6.44
C ILE A 53 15.18 25.66 -6.05
N ILE A 54 14.03 26.01 -5.47
CA ILE A 54 13.74 27.37 -5.01
C ILE A 54 14.71 27.79 -3.90
N GLY A 55 14.99 26.90 -2.95
CA GLY A 55 15.94 27.14 -1.87
C GLY A 55 17.38 27.29 -2.35
N TYR A 56 17.78 26.49 -3.35
CA TYR A 56 19.09 26.58 -4.00
C TYR A 56 19.26 27.89 -4.77
N ALA A 57 18.21 28.36 -5.44
CA ALA A 57 18.21 29.63 -6.16
C ALA A 57 18.34 30.85 -5.23
N ARG A 58 17.80 30.76 -4.00
CA ARG A 58 17.87 31.85 -3.02
C ARG A 58 19.20 31.96 -2.31
N ASN A 59 19.81 30.84 -1.93
CA ASN A 59 21.06 30.84 -1.17
C ASN A 59 22.01 29.73 -1.65
N PRO A 60 22.85 30.02 -2.66
CA PRO A 60 23.81 29.06 -3.20
C PRO A 60 25.00 28.77 -2.26
N SER A 61 25.08 29.35 -1.06
CA SER A 61 26.12 29.02 -0.09
C SER A 61 25.78 27.79 0.77
N LEU A 62 24.49 27.50 0.98
CA LEU A 62 24.01 26.44 1.88
C LEU A 62 23.63 25.13 1.16
N LYS A 63 24.10 24.97 -0.08
CA LYS A 63 23.73 23.89 -1.01
C LYS A 63 23.87 22.49 -0.41
N GLN A 64 24.99 22.22 0.25
CA GLN A 64 25.31 20.90 0.81
C GLN A 64 24.31 20.50 1.91
N GLN A 65 23.96 21.44 2.79
CA GLN A 65 23.08 21.19 3.91
C GLN A 65 21.62 21.10 3.45
N LEU A 66 21.21 21.95 2.51
CA LEU A 66 19.87 21.91 1.92
C LEU A 66 19.63 20.65 1.08
N PHE A 67 20.67 20.18 0.37
CA PHE A 67 20.64 18.90 -0.34
C PHE A 67 20.51 17.72 0.65
N SER A 68 21.27 17.74 1.75
CA SER A 68 21.15 16.71 2.79
C SER A 68 19.74 16.67 3.40
N TYR A 69 19.11 17.82 3.65
CA TYR A 69 17.72 17.88 4.13
C TYR A 69 16.70 17.43 3.08
N ALA A 70 16.91 17.74 1.80
CA ALA A 70 16.03 17.26 0.74
C ALA A 70 16.12 15.75 0.55
N ILE A 71 17.33 15.16 0.63
CA ILE A 71 17.51 13.70 0.59
C ILE A 71 16.91 13.04 1.82
N LEU A 72 17.02 13.65 3.00
CA LEU A 72 16.33 13.19 4.20
C LEU A 72 14.80 13.19 4.02
N GLY A 73 14.24 14.28 3.47
CA GLY A 73 12.80 14.39 3.18
C GLY A 73 12.33 13.39 2.11
N PHE A 74 13.15 13.18 1.07
CA PHE A 74 12.92 12.14 0.06
C PHE A 74 12.90 10.75 0.68
N ALA A 75 13.91 10.41 1.48
CA ALA A 75 13.99 9.13 2.18
C ALA A 75 12.81 8.89 3.13
N LEU A 76 12.35 9.94 3.83
CA LEU A 76 11.19 9.85 4.72
C LEU A 76 9.89 9.61 3.92
N SER A 77 9.75 10.27 2.76
CA SER A 77 8.61 10.10 1.85
C SER A 77 8.57 8.69 1.26
N GLU A 78 9.72 8.18 0.80
CA GLU A 78 9.86 6.81 0.31
C GLU A 78 9.58 5.78 1.41
N ALA A 79 10.05 6.02 2.64
CA ALA A 79 9.77 5.14 3.77
C ALA A 79 8.25 5.03 4.03
N MET A 80 7.50 6.12 3.92
CA MET A 80 6.04 6.11 4.04
C MET A 80 5.37 5.32 2.91
N GLY A 81 5.85 5.46 1.66
CA GLY A 81 5.38 4.67 0.52
C GLY A 81 5.69 3.17 0.66
N LEU A 82 6.88 2.82 1.16
CA LEU A 82 7.27 1.43 1.41
C LEU A 82 6.51 0.80 2.59
N VAL A 83 6.17 1.56 3.62
CA VAL A 83 5.31 1.07 4.73
C VAL A 83 3.90 0.72 4.21
N CYS A 84 3.39 1.54 3.29
CA CYS A 84 2.12 1.30 2.61
C CYS A 84 2.18 0.03 1.73
N LEU A 85 3.26 -0.17 0.96
CA LEU A 85 3.49 -1.41 0.22
C LEU A 85 3.70 -2.63 1.11
N MET A 86 4.36 -2.47 2.26
CA MET A 86 4.55 -3.54 3.24
C MET A 86 3.21 -4.08 3.74
N MET A 87 2.27 -3.18 4.06
CA MET A 87 0.91 -3.58 4.46
C MET A 87 0.13 -4.25 3.33
N ALA A 88 0.25 -3.75 2.10
CA ALA A 88 -0.36 -4.40 0.93
C ALA A 88 0.18 -5.82 0.72
N PHE A 89 1.50 -6.05 0.86
CA PHE A 89 2.09 -7.39 0.74
C PHE A 89 1.71 -8.32 1.89
N LEU A 90 1.56 -7.81 3.12
CA LEU A 90 1.06 -8.60 4.24
C LEU A 90 -0.38 -9.10 3.99
N LEU A 91 -1.24 -8.24 3.44
CA LEU A 91 -2.62 -8.62 3.09
C LEU A 91 -2.71 -9.60 1.91
N LEU A 92 -1.75 -9.56 0.98
CA LEU A 92 -1.76 -10.41 -0.22
C LEU A 92 -1.09 -11.77 -0.01
N PHE A 93 -0.02 -11.85 0.80
CA PHE A 93 0.78 -13.06 0.96
C PHE A 93 0.76 -13.70 2.35
N ALA A 94 0.48 -12.94 3.42
CA ALA A 94 0.56 -13.47 4.78
C ALA A 94 -0.81 -13.89 5.35
N PHE A 95 -1.89 -13.26 4.89
CA PHE A 95 -3.26 -13.62 5.24
C PHE A 95 -3.91 -14.41 4.13
#